data_AF-A0A8K0VQW6-F1
#
_entry.id   AF-A0A8K0VQW6-F1
#
_cell.length_a   1.000
_cell.length_b   1.000
_cell.length_c   1.000
_cell.angle_alpha   90.00
_cell.angle_beta   90.00
_cell.angle_gamma   90.00
#
_symmetry.space_group_name_H-M   'P 1'
#
loop_
_entity.id
_entity.type
_entity.pdbx_description
1 polymer ?
#
loop_
_entity_poly.entity_id
_entity_poly.type
_entity_poly.pdbx_seq_one_letter_code
_entity_poly.pdbx_strand_id
1 'polypeptide(L)'
;MKPTVGLTSRHRKHRLPAAKEFIENSLLSAQIMGGGDFVVNVEKYLKHLVYNPRHITILPDLRRWTQSSPLEGYLDKPTELWDAALQNWNNTEYGFWRAYQQGLYYGDEGGLLGAIKRAPIVSVPIGAMPPGQPIVSDADGLVSAAPNIPFGFSFLGARFTDAKLIGLGYAFEQRTMIRKTVHPYIAPRTDLGSVVGEARRVERILE
;
A
#
# COMPACT_ATOMS: atom_id res chain seq x y z
N MET A 1 -37.04 32.67 -36.58
CA MET A 1 -36.18 31.51 -36.87
C MET A 1 -35.01 31.53 -35.87
N LYS A 2 -35.03 30.67 -34.86
CA LYS A 2 -33.93 30.49 -33.88
C LYS A 2 -33.54 29.02 -33.93
N PRO A 3 -32.26 28.64 -34.10
CA PRO A 3 -31.89 27.24 -34.08
C PRO A 3 -31.77 26.76 -32.63
N THR A 4 -32.56 25.75 -32.27
CA THR A 4 -32.41 24.98 -31.05
C THR A 4 -31.34 23.92 -31.29
N VAL A 5 -30.16 24.07 -30.68
CA VAL A 5 -29.11 23.03 -30.71
C VAL A 5 -29.43 22.00 -29.64
N GLY A 6 -29.91 20.83 -30.06
CA GLY A 6 -30.07 19.67 -29.18
C GLY A 6 -28.71 19.07 -28.84
N LEU A 7 -28.25 19.28 -27.61
CA LEU A 7 -27.13 18.53 -27.03
C LEU A 7 -27.59 17.09 -26.76
N THR A 8 -27.38 16.20 -27.73
CA THR A 8 -27.47 14.75 -27.49
C THR A 8 -26.18 14.29 -26.82
N SER A 9 -26.19 14.22 -25.48
CA SER A 9 -25.15 13.51 -24.74
C SER A 9 -25.24 12.00 -25.05
N ARG A 10 -24.40 11.51 -25.96
CA ARG A 10 -24.12 10.08 -26.07
C ARG A 10 -23.16 9.68 -24.96
N HIS A 11 -23.68 9.46 -23.74
CA HIS A 11 -22.93 8.71 -22.74
C HIS A 11 -22.82 7.25 -23.20
N ARG A 12 -21.74 6.91 -23.92
CA ARG A 12 -21.30 5.52 -24.03
C ARG A 12 -20.92 5.07 -22.62
N LYS A 13 -21.82 4.37 -21.91
CA LYS A 13 -21.43 3.56 -20.75
C LYS A 13 -20.37 2.57 -21.24
N HIS A 14 -19.10 2.86 -20.97
CA HIS A 14 -18.03 1.91 -21.25
C HIS A 14 -18.27 0.71 -20.32
N ARG A 15 -18.69 -0.43 -20.88
CA ARG A 15 -18.67 -1.70 -20.13
C ARG A 15 -17.21 -1.98 -19.82
N LEU A 16 -16.87 -2.15 -18.55
CA LEU A 16 -15.56 -2.58 -18.07
C LEU A 16 -15.64 -4.09 -17.77
N PRO A 17 -15.56 -4.97 -18.80
CA PRO A 17 -15.71 -6.42 -18.61
C PRO A 17 -14.68 -6.98 -17.62
N ALA A 18 -13.43 -6.52 -17.70
CA ALA A 18 -12.38 -6.89 -16.75
C ALA A 18 -12.73 -6.55 -15.29
N ALA A 19 -13.39 -5.42 -15.02
CA ALA A 19 -13.79 -5.05 -13.66
C ALA A 19 -14.92 -5.97 -13.13
N LYS A 20 -15.86 -6.35 -14.00
CA LYS A 20 -16.91 -7.31 -13.64
C LYS A 20 -16.33 -8.70 -13.37
N GLU A 21 -15.46 -9.18 -14.26
CA GLU A 21 -14.79 -10.47 -14.11
C GLU A 21 -13.86 -10.52 -12.88
N PHE A 22 -13.23 -9.40 -12.53
CA PHE A 22 -12.44 -9.29 -11.30
C PHE A 22 -13.30 -9.48 -10.04
N ILE A 23 -14.48 -8.85 -9.98
CA ILE A 23 -15.41 -8.98 -8.84
C ILE A 23 -15.88 -10.43 -8.72
N GLU A 24 -16.15 -11.09 -9.85
CA GLU A 24 -16.60 -12.48 -9.89
C GLU A 24 -15.49 -13.49 -9.55
N ASN A 25 -14.20 -13.14 -9.74
CA ASN A 25 -13.04 -14.00 -9.49
C ASN A 25 -12.13 -13.49 -8.35
N SER A 26 -12.72 -12.87 -7.33
CA SER A 26 -11.99 -12.21 -6.22
C SER A 26 -11.04 -13.12 -5.43
N LEU A 27 -11.33 -14.43 -5.36
CA LEU A 27 -10.44 -15.43 -4.75
C LEU A 27 -9.16 -15.65 -5.56
N LEU A 28 -9.28 -15.72 -6.90
CA LEU A 28 -8.14 -15.88 -7.78
C LEU A 28 -7.24 -14.64 -7.74
N SER A 29 -7.83 -13.44 -7.66
CA SER A 29 -7.05 -12.20 -7.54
C SER A 29 -6.33 -12.07 -6.20
N ALA A 30 -6.94 -12.51 -5.09
CA ALA A 30 -6.28 -12.61 -3.81
C ALA A 30 -5.11 -13.62 -3.82
N GLN A 31 -5.26 -14.75 -4.52
CA GLN A 31 -4.20 -15.75 -4.70
C GLN A 31 -3.03 -15.23 -5.57
N ILE A 32 -3.31 -14.42 -6.59
CA ILE A 32 -2.29 -13.75 -7.41
C ILE A 32 -1.54 -12.69 -6.61
N MET A 33 -2.27 -11.88 -5.83
CA MET A 33 -1.71 -10.76 -5.07
C MET A 33 -0.95 -11.21 -3.80
N GLY A 34 -1.39 -12.30 -3.16
CA GLY A 34 -0.78 -12.85 -1.95
C GLY A 34 0.22 -13.98 -2.18
N GLY A 35 0.28 -14.59 -3.37
CA GLY A 35 0.97 -15.87 -3.61
C GLY A 35 2.09 -15.84 -4.66
N GLY A 36 2.85 -16.93 -4.71
CA GLY A 36 3.97 -17.19 -5.63
C GLY A 36 5.18 -16.29 -5.43
N ASP A 37 5.07 -15.03 -5.84
CA ASP A 37 6.18 -14.08 -5.81
C ASP A 37 6.63 -13.73 -4.40
N PHE A 38 5.68 -13.57 -3.46
CA PHE A 38 6.02 -13.26 -2.07
C PHE A 38 6.88 -14.37 -1.46
N VAL A 39 6.47 -15.64 -1.60
CA VAL A 39 7.21 -16.79 -1.08
C VAL A 39 8.63 -16.80 -1.64
N VAL A 40 8.78 -16.76 -2.96
CA VAL A 40 10.08 -16.87 -3.63
C VAL A 40 10.98 -15.68 -3.33
N ASN A 41 10.44 -14.46 -3.33
CA ASN A 41 11.24 -13.25 -3.11
C ASN A 41 11.67 -13.10 -1.66
N VAL A 42 10.85 -13.50 -0.69
CA VAL A 42 11.25 -13.50 0.73
C VAL A 42 12.40 -14.48 0.94
N GLU A 43 12.33 -15.70 0.42
CA GLU A 43 13.46 -16.64 0.56
C GLU A 43 14.73 -16.13 -0.11
N LYS A 44 14.59 -15.58 -1.33
CA LYS A 44 15.72 -14.98 -2.04
C LYS A 44 16.32 -13.86 -1.21
N TYR A 45 15.51 -12.95 -0.67
CA TYR A 45 15.99 -11.85 0.18
C TYR A 45 16.73 -12.37 1.42
N LEU A 46 16.12 -13.31 2.17
CA LEU A 46 16.70 -13.85 3.39
C LEU A 46 18.04 -14.56 3.16
N LYS A 47 18.22 -15.22 2.00
CA LYS A 47 19.49 -15.86 1.60
C LYS A 47 20.62 -14.87 1.33
N HIS A 48 20.33 -13.61 1.01
CA HIS A 48 21.35 -12.58 0.77
C HIS A 48 21.75 -11.81 2.04
N LEU A 49 21.16 -12.12 3.20
CA LEU A 49 21.50 -11.45 4.45
C LEU A 49 22.92 -11.83 4.88
N VAL A 50 23.80 -10.84 5.00
CA VAL A 50 25.17 -11.01 5.51
C VAL A 50 25.15 -11.48 6.97
N TYR A 51 24.19 -10.99 7.75
CA TYR A 51 23.99 -11.36 9.15
C TYR A 51 22.55 -11.84 9.36
N ASN A 52 22.41 -13.12 9.72
CA ASN A 52 21.13 -13.77 9.99
C ASN A 52 21.23 -14.59 11.29
N PRO A 53 21.05 -13.95 12.47
CA PRO A 53 21.33 -14.56 13.77
C PRO A 53 20.42 -15.74 14.12
N ARG A 54 19.30 -15.88 13.41
CA ARG A 54 18.32 -16.97 13.62
C ARG A 54 18.35 -18.00 12.50
N HIS A 55 19.23 -17.84 11.51
CA HIS A 55 19.34 -18.71 10.35
C HIS A 55 18.01 -18.94 9.60
N ILE A 56 17.10 -17.96 9.64
CA ILE A 56 15.78 -18.05 8.99
C ILE A 56 15.97 -17.74 7.50
N THR A 57 15.76 -18.73 6.63
CA THR A 57 15.93 -18.57 5.16
C THR A 57 14.68 -18.87 4.36
N ILE A 58 13.63 -19.37 5.00
CA ILE A 58 12.39 -19.78 4.34
C ILE A 58 11.17 -19.20 5.05
N LEU A 59 10.07 -19.01 4.30
CA LEU A 59 8.84 -18.40 4.84
C LEU A 59 8.21 -19.21 6.00
N PRO A 60 8.20 -20.56 6.01
CA PRO A 60 7.70 -21.33 7.14
C PRO A 60 8.44 -21.03 8.46
N ASP A 61 9.76 -20.87 8.40
CA ASP A 61 10.58 -20.59 9.58
C ASP A 61 10.36 -19.16 10.07
N LEU A 62 10.26 -18.21 9.13
CA LEU A 62 9.92 -16.82 9.44
C LEU A 62 8.56 -16.73 10.11
N ARG A 63 7.54 -17.40 9.55
CA ARG A 63 6.19 -17.47 10.12
C ARG A 63 6.19 -18.05 11.52
N ARG A 64 6.86 -19.19 11.75
CA ARG A 64 6.96 -19.82 13.08
C ARG A 64 7.59 -18.87 14.08
N TRP A 65 8.68 -18.20 13.69
CA TRP A 65 9.33 -17.23 14.55
C TRP A 65 8.40 -16.06 14.88
N THR A 66 7.76 -15.46 13.88
CA THR A 66 6.83 -14.34 14.06
C THR A 66 5.69 -14.69 15.02
N GLN A 67 5.11 -15.88 14.91
CA GLN A 67 4.01 -16.33 15.79
C GLN A 67 4.47 -16.65 17.22
N SER A 68 5.73 -17.07 17.39
CA SER A 68 6.30 -17.41 18.70
C SER A 68 6.83 -16.21 19.48
N SER A 69 7.13 -15.11 18.78
CA SER A 69 7.78 -13.94 19.38
C SER A 69 6.74 -13.03 20.02
N PRO A 70 6.84 -12.75 21.34
CA PRO A 70 5.91 -11.81 21.99
C PRO A 70 6.06 -10.38 21.46
N LEU A 71 7.16 -10.05 20.77
CA LEU A 71 7.39 -8.73 20.17
C LEU A 71 6.51 -8.47 18.94
N GLU A 72 6.04 -9.51 18.26
CA GLU A 72 5.28 -9.39 17.02
C GLU A 72 3.78 -9.18 17.30
N GLY A 73 3.30 -9.61 18.47
CA GLY A 73 1.91 -9.41 18.90
C GLY A 73 0.91 -10.32 18.19
N TYR A 74 1.31 -11.56 17.86
CA TYR A 74 0.39 -12.63 17.48
C TYR A 74 -0.39 -13.10 18.73
N LEU A 75 -1.71 -13.29 18.73
CA LEU A 75 -2.69 -13.45 17.63
C LEU A 75 -3.29 -12.15 17.06
N ASP A 76 -3.11 -11.00 17.73
CA ASP A 76 -3.75 -9.73 17.34
C ASP A 76 -3.24 -9.19 15.98
N LYS A 77 -2.02 -9.57 15.58
CA LYS A 77 -1.45 -9.34 14.25
C LYS A 77 -1.29 -10.67 13.51
N PRO A 78 -2.35 -11.18 12.86
CA PRO A 78 -2.33 -12.51 12.27
C PRO A 78 -1.47 -12.58 11.00
N THR A 79 -0.99 -13.78 10.69
CA THR A 79 -0.18 -14.06 9.49
C THR A 79 -0.98 -14.81 8.40
N GLU A 80 -2.30 -14.62 8.35
CA GLU A 80 -3.20 -15.39 7.47
C GLU A 80 -2.85 -15.28 5.98
N LEU A 81 -2.36 -14.12 5.54
CA LEU A 81 -1.86 -13.97 4.17
C LEU A 81 -0.64 -14.86 3.88
N TRP A 82 0.20 -15.13 4.88
CA TRP A 82 1.36 -16.01 4.74
C TRP A 82 0.92 -17.47 4.75
N ASP A 83 -0.09 -17.81 5.54
CA ASP A 83 -0.75 -19.12 5.52
C ASP A 83 -1.35 -19.43 4.15
N ALA A 84 -2.09 -18.47 3.59
CA ALA A 84 -2.61 -18.58 2.23
C ALA A 84 -1.48 -18.69 1.20
N ALA A 85 -0.41 -17.90 1.32
CA ALA A 85 0.73 -17.97 0.41
C ALA A 85 1.42 -19.34 0.42
N LEU A 86 1.55 -19.97 1.60
CA LEU A 86 2.17 -21.30 1.76
C LEU A 86 1.31 -22.45 1.22
N GLN A 87 -0.01 -22.26 1.08
CA GLN A 87 -0.92 -23.24 0.50
C GLN A 87 -1.06 -23.12 -1.03
N ASN A 88 -0.44 -22.10 -1.63
CA ASN A 88 -0.59 -21.75 -3.04
C ASN A 88 0.64 -22.11 -3.87
N TRP A 89 0.59 -21.77 -5.16
CA TRP A 89 1.62 -22.07 -6.16
C TRP A 89 2.93 -21.32 -5.93
N ASN A 90 4.03 -21.96 -6.29
CA ASN A 90 5.32 -21.29 -6.53
C ASN A 90 5.27 -20.51 -7.86
N ASN A 91 5.96 -19.37 -7.96
CA ASN A 91 5.98 -18.55 -9.18
C ASN A 91 6.67 -19.20 -10.38
N THR A 92 7.30 -20.36 -10.19
CA THR A 92 7.84 -21.20 -11.28
C THR A 92 6.80 -22.11 -11.93
N GLU A 93 5.62 -22.26 -11.33
CA GLU A 93 4.60 -23.20 -11.78
C GLU A 93 3.72 -22.62 -12.88
N TYR A 94 3.26 -23.48 -13.80
CA TYR A 94 2.37 -23.07 -14.89
C TYR A 94 1.03 -22.48 -14.41
N GLY A 95 0.48 -23.02 -13.30
CA GLY A 95 -0.74 -22.50 -12.69
C GLY A 95 -0.61 -21.03 -12.27
N PHE A 96 0.52 -20.68 -11.65
CA PHE A 96 0.84 -19.31 -11.28
C PHE A 96 0.89 -18.38 -12.49
N TRP A 97 1.62 -18.76 -13.55
CA TRP A 97 1.73 -17.91 -14.75
C TRP A 97 0.39 -17.60 -15.40
N ARG A 98 -0.53 -18.58 -15.44
CA ARG A 98 -1.89 -18.37 -15.96
C ARG A 98 -2.68 -17.37 -15.11
N ALA A 99 -2.61 -17.50 -13.79
CA ALA A 99 -3.28 -16.55 -12.90
C ALA A 99 -2.63 -15.17 -12.97
N TYR A 100 -1.30 -15.07 -13.00
CA TYR A 100 -0.58 -13.80 -13.18
C TYR A 100 -1.01 -13.07 -14.46
N GLN A 101 -1.11 -13.77 -15.59
CA GLN A 101 -1.62 -13.20 -16.85
C GLN A 101 -3.05 -12.69 -16.72
N GLN A 102 -3.91 -13.38 -15.97
CA GLN A 102 -5.27 -12.94 -15.67
C GLN A 102 -5.27 -11.67 -14.79
N GLY A 103 -4.37 -11.58 -13.81
CA GLY A 103 -4.16 -10.39 -12.98
C GLY A 103 -3.71 -9.18 -13.80
N LEU A 104 -2.81 -9.38 -14.77
CA LEU A 104 -2.45 -8.34 -15.73
C LEU A 104 -3.67 -7.91 -16.56
N TYR A 105 -4.47 -8.84 -17.06
CA TYR A 105 -5.68 -8.48 -17.79
C TYR A 105 -6.65 -7.61 -16.95
N TYR A 106 -6.81 -7.89 -15.65
CA TYR A 106 -7.64 -7.08 -14.77
C TYR A 106 -7.04 -5.70 -14.46
N GLY A 107 -5.73 -5.64 -14.25
CA GLY A 107 -5.06 -4.47 -13.68
C GLY A 107 -4.31 -3.58 -14.66
N ASP A 108 -4.04 -4.01 -15.89
CA ASP A 108 -3.09 -3.36 -16.80
C ASP A 108 -3.68 -2.13 -17.51
N GLU A 109 -3.89 -2.14 -18.83
CA GLU A 109 -4.03 -0.91 -19.63
C GLU A 109 -5.09 0.12 -19.19
N GLY A 110 -6.15 -0.34 -18.50
CA GLY A 110 -7.19 0.50 -17.90
C GLY A 110 -7.31 0.43 -16.37
N GLY A 111 -6.39 -0.27 -15.69
CA GLY A 111 -6.42 -0.51 -14.25
C GLY A 111 -5.23 0.12 -13.50
N LEU A 112 -5.12 -0.21 -12.21
CA LEU A 112 -4.10 0.34 -11.31
C LEU A 112 -2.67 0.04 -11.77
N LEU A 113 -2.40 -1.16 -12.30
CA LEU A 113 -1.05 -1.54 -12.76
C LEU A 113 -0.62 -0.73 -13.98
N GLY A 114 -1.53 -0.50 -14.94
CA GLY A 114 -1.25 0.35 -16.08
C GLY A 114 -0.96 1.79 -15.66
N ALA A 115 -1.74 2.33 -14.71
CA ALA A 115 -1.51 3.65 -14.15
C ALA A 115 -0.12 3.76 -13.49
N ILE A 116 0.23 2.82 -12.60
CA ILE A 116 1.52 2.82 -11.89
C ILE A 116 2.71 2.61 -12.85
N LYS A 117 2.59 1.73 -13.85
CA LYS A 117 3.65 1.52 -14.86
C LYS A 117 3.94 2.78 -15.70
N ARG A 118 2.96 3.67 -15.84
CA ARG A 118 2.99 4.78 -16.80
C ARG A 118 3.16 6.16 -16.13
N ALA A 119 2.92 6.26 -14.83
CA ALA A 119 2.87 7.54 -14.15
C ALA A 119 3.55 7.48 -12.77
N PRO A 120 4.56 8.32 -12.48
CA PRO A 120 4.94 8.60 -11.11
C PRO A 120 3.75 9.21 -10.37
N ILE A 121 3.67 8.97 -9.06
CA ILE A 121 2.56 9.38 -8.20
C ILE A 121 3.11 10.12 -6.98
N VAL A 122 2.52 11.28 -6.65
CA VAL A 122 2.78 12.01 -5.39
C VAL A 122 1.44 12.31 -4.73
N SER A 123 1.28 11.86 -3.49
CA SER A 123 0.08 12.12 -2.69
C SER A 123 0.30 13.29 -1.74
N VAL A 124 -0.71 14.15 -1.61
CA VAL A 124 -0.70 15.27 -0.67
C VAL A 124 -2.00 15.30 0.15
N PRO A 125 -1.95 15.72 1.42
CA PRO A 125 -3.15 15.81 2.25
C PRO A 125 -4.04 16.96 1.79
N ILE A 126 -5.36 16.76 1.83
CA ILE A 126 -6.36 17.80 1.52
C ILE A 126 -7.30 18.12 2.68
N GLY A 127 -7.20 17.36 3.77
CA GLY A 127 -7.91 17.66 4.99
C GLY A 127 -7.96 16.47 5.92
N ALA A 128 -8.89 16.54 6.84
CA ALA A 128 -9.25 15.43 7.72
C ALA A 128 -10.75 15.40 7.92
N MET A 129 -11.27 14.24 8.31
CA MET A 129 -12.69 14.07 8.61
C MET A 129 -13.13 15.04 9.72
N PRO A 130 -14.36 15.59 9.65
CA PRO A 130 -14.81 16.65 10.54
C PRO A 130 -15.00 16.16 11.99
N PRO A 131 -15.03 17.07 12.99
CA PRO A 131 -15.23 16.74 14.40
C PRO A 131 -16.47 15.89 14.71
N GLY A 132 -17.54 16.02 13.92
CA GLY A 132 -18.79 15.28 14.08
C GLY A 132 -18.84 13.93 13.37
N GLN A 133 -17.75 13.48 12.74
CA GLN A 133 -17.70 12.21 12.03
C GLN A 133 -17.92 11.04 13.01
N PRO A 134 -18.92 10.17 12.78
CA PRO A 134 -19.07 8.97 13.60
C PRO A 134 -17.88 8.03 13.46
N ILE A 135 -17.52 7.35 14.55
CA ILE A 135 -16.52 6.28 14.53
C ILE A 135 -17.16 5.06 13.86
N VAL A 136 -16.58 4.65 12.73
CA VAL A 136 -16.95 3.46 11.98
C VAL A 136 -15.75 2.53 11.96
N SER A 137 -15.98 1.27 12.30
CA SER A 137 -14.99 0.21 12.20
C SER A 137 -15.39 -0.77 11.11
N ASP A 138 -14.41 -1.24 10.35
CA ASP A 138 -14.60 -2.28 9.34
C ASP A 138 -14.73 -3.66 10.00
N ALA A 139 -14.98 -4.69 9.18
CA ALA A 139 -15.15 -6.07 9.65
C ALA A 139 -13.95 -6.58 10.47
N ASP A 140 -12.75 -6.06 10.19
CA ASP A 140 -11.50 -6.42 10.86
C ASP A 140 -11.26 -5.62 12.16
N GLY A 141 -12.24 -4.82 12.61
CA GLY A 141 -12.16 -3.99 13.82
C GLY A 141 -11.30 -2.72 13.67
N LEU A 142 -10.77 -2.45 12.47
CA LEU A 142 -10.02 -1.25 12.17
C LEU A 142 -10.96 -0.05 11.96
N VAL A 143 -10.63 1.09 12.56
CA VAL A 143 -11.38 2.34 12.35
C VAL A 143 -11.15 2.87 10.94
N SER A 144 -12.19 2.89 10.12
CA SER A 144 -12.16 3.39 8.73
C SER A 144 -12.69 4.81 8.58
N ALA A 145 -13.52 5.27 9.52
CA ALA A 145 -13.94 6.66 9.62
C ALA A 145 -14.01 7.12 11.08
N ALA A 146 -13.50 8.31 11.38
CA ALA A 146 -13.55 8.96 12.69
C ALA A 146 -13.11 10.42 12.54
N PRO A 147 -13.38 11.29 13.53
CA PRO A 147 -12.90 12.68 13.48
C PRO A 147 -11.39 12.74 13.34
N ASN A 148 -10.90 13.69 12.53
CA ASN A 148 -9.48 13.98 12.36
C ASN A 148 -8.67 12.86 11.65
N ILE A 149 -9.33 11.86 11.02
CA ILE A 149 -8.66 10.95 10.08
C ILE A 149 -8.25 11.73 8.82
N PRO A 150 -6.94 11.79 8.48
CA PRO A 150 -6.47 12.52 7.31
C PRO A 150 -6.87 11.81 6.02
N PHE A 151 -7.20 12.60 5.00
CA PHE A 151 -7.37 12.10 3.64
C PHE A 151 -6.66 13.00 2.64
N GLY A 152 -6.29 12.40 1.51
CA GLY A 152 -5.48 13.02 0.48
C GLY A 152 -5.99 12.72 -0.92
N PHE A 153 -5.34 13.35 -1.88
CA PHE A 153 -5.43 12.97 -3.29
C PHE A 153 -4.02 12.82 -3.84
N SER A 154 -3.93 12.25 -5.03
CA SER A 154 -2.64 12.00 -5.68
C SER A 154 -2.57 12.74 -7.01
N PHE A 155 -1.44 13.39 -7.24
CA PHE A 155 -1.04 13.83 -8.57
C PHE A 155 -0.39 12.66 -9.31
N LEU A 156 -0.75 12.48 -10.58
CA LEU A 156 -0.13 11.54 -11.49
C LEU A 156 0.66 12.31 -12.56
N GLY A 157 1.92 11.95 -12.76
CA GLY A 157 2.80 12.56 -13.77
C GLY A 157 2.98 11.67 -15.00
N ALA A 158 3.68 12.18 -16.02
CA ALA A 158 4.19 11.33 -17.10
C ALA A 158 5.47 10.61 -16.64
N ARG A 159 5.86 9.53 -17.32
CA ARG A 159 7.13 8.81 -17.02
C ARG A 159 8.31 9.78 -16.94
N PHE A 160 9.17 9.58 -15.94
CA PHE A 160 10.40 10.34 -15.72
C PHE A 160 10.19 11.85 -15.48
N THR A 161 9.02 12.25 -14.98
CA THR A 161 8.70 13.64 -14.61
C THR A 161 8.65 13.88 -13.10
N ASP A 162 9.30 13.00 -12.34
CA ASP A 162 9.33 12.96 -10.88
C ASP A 162 9.64 14.33 -10.27
N ALA A 163 10.67 15.03 -10.77
CA ALA A 163 11.04 16.36 -10.27
C ALA A 163 9.90 17.39 -10.40
N LYS A 164 9.17 17.37 -11.53
CA LYS A 164 8.03 18.27 -11.74
C LYS A 164 6.85 17.88 -10.84
N LEU A 165 6.60 16.60 -10.67
CA LEU A 165 5.54 16.08 -9.81
C LEU A 165 5.78 16.40 -8.33
N ILE A 166 7.03 16.25 -7.87
CA ILE A 166 7.47 16.66 -6.53
C ILE A 166 7.31 18.17 -6.37
N GLY A 167 7.71 18.97 -7.37
CA GLY A 167 7.53 20.42 -7.35
C GLY A 167 6.06 20.84 -7.25
N LEU A 168 5.15 20.12 -7.93
CA LEU A 168 3.70 20.33 -7.82
C LEU A 168 3.19 20.00 -6.42
N GLY A 169 3.57 18.85 -5.87
CA GLY A 169 3.23 18.45 -4.50
C GLY A 169 3.72 19.47 -3.47
N TYR A 170 4.96 19.93 -3.60
CA TYR A 170 5.54 20.97 -2.75
C TYR A 170 4.77 22.29 -2.85
N ALA A 171 4.49 22.77 -4.08
CA ALA A 171 3.76 24.02 -4.26
C ALA A 171 2.33 23.95 -3.70
N PHE A 172 1.67 22.79 -3.78
CA PHE A 172 0.38 22.54 -3.14
C PHE A 172 0.49 22.57 -1.62
N GLU A 173 1.46 21.85 -1.05
CA GLU A 173 1.69 21.80 0.39
C GLU A 173 1.96 23.20 0.95
N GLN A 174 2.85 23.99 0.33
CA GLN A 174 3.20 25.33 0.79
C GLN A 174 2.03 26.32 0.74
N ARG A 175 1.11 26.17 -0.22
CA ARG A 175 -0.07 27.05 -0.33
C ARG A 175 -1.17 26.70 0.67
N THR A 176 -1.31 25.41 0.99
CA THR A 176 -2.46 24.92 1.75
C THR A 176 -2.13 24.67 3.21
N MET A 177 -0.88 24.29 3.50
CA MET A 177 -0.37 24.00 4.85
C MET A 177 -1.24 23.02 5.64
N ILE A 178 -2.00 22.16 4.96
CA ILE A 178 -3.02 21.27 5.56
C ILE A 178 -2.42 20.32 6.58
N ARG A 179 -1.18 19.87 6.36
CA ARG A 179 -0.49 19.04 7.34
C ARG A 179 -0.35 19.69 8.72
N LYS A 180 -0.36 21.04 8.80
CA LYS A 180 -0.31 21.77 10.07
C LYS A 180 -1.66 21.87 10.78
N THR A 181 -2.76 21.55 10.10
CA THR A 181 -4.11 21.63 10.68
C THR A 181 -4.55 20.31 11.30
N VAL A 182 -3.92 19.20 10.91
CA VAL A 182 -4.21 17.84 11.40
C VAL A 182 -3.21 17.48 12.50
N HIS A 183 -3.72 17.12 13.68
CA HIS A 183 -2.89 16.78 14.85
C HIS A 183 -3.03 15.29 15.15
N PRO A 184 -1.93 14.49 15.12
CA PRO A 184 -2.01 13.09 15.50
C PRO A 184 -2.52 12.93 16.93
N TYR A 185 -3.44 11.98 17.16
CA TYR A 185 -3.86 11.62 18.52
C TYR A 185 -2.73 10.96 19.31
N ILE A 186 -1.88 10.19 18.62
CA ILE A 186 -0.70 9.54 19.18
C ILE A 186 0.51 10.00 18.37
N ALA A 187 1.44 10.67 19.02
CA ALA A 187 2.73 11.03 18.43
C ALA A 187 3.81 10.03 18.88
N PRO A 188 4.71 9.60 17.98
CA PRO A 188 5.88 8.81 18.36
C PRO A 188 6.72 9.56 19.40
N ARG A 189 7.13 8.86 20.47
CA ARG A 189 8.01 9.41 21.51
C ARG A 189 9.50 9.20 21.20
N THR A 190 9.81 8.36 20.22
CA THR A 190 11.14 7.90 19.85
C THR A 190 11.25 7.92 18.33
N ASP A 191 12.36 8.45 17.81
CA ASP A 191 12.74 8.42 16.40
C ASP A 191 14.26 8.15 16.27
N LEU A 192 14.77 7.89 15.07
CA LEU A 192 16.19 7.65 14.78
C LEU A 192 17.11 8.73 15.39
N GLY A 193 16.67 9.99 15.34
CA GLY A 193 17.40 11.10 15.96
C GLY A 193 17.50 10.99 17.49
N SER A 194 16.50 10.42 18.16
CA SER A 194 16.56 10.19 19.61
C SER A 194 17.56 9.10 19.97
N VAL A 195 17.63 8.02 19.19
CA VAL A 195 18.55 6.89 19.44
C VAL A 195 20.00 7.28 19.12
N VAL A 196 20.24 7.92 17.97
CA VAL A 196 21.59 8.30 17.53
C VAL A 196 22.10 9.53 18.29
N GLY A 197 21.22 10.46 18.64
CA GLY A 197 21.56 11.65 19.43
C GLY A 197 21.98 11.29 20.85
N GLU A 198 21.37 10.27 21.45
CA GLU A 198 21.73 9.77 22.77
C GLU A 198 23.09 9.05 22.78
N ALA A 199 23.39 8.23 21.76
CA ALA A 199 24.71 7.62 21.58
C ALA A 199 25.84 8.66 21.50
N ARG A 200 25.67 9.73 20.71
CA ARG A 200 26.65 10.84 20.63
C ARG A 200 26.73 11.71 21.88
N ARG A 201 25.76 11.62 22.79
CA ARG A 201 25.76 12.35 24.06
C ARG A 201 26.53 11.55 25.12
N VAL A 202 26.42 10.22 25.09
CA VAL A 202 27.19 9.32 25.94
C VAL A 202 28.68 9.34 25.57
N GLU A 203 29.03 9.33 24.29
CA GLU A 203 30.44 9.42 23.85
C GLU A 203 31.12 10.75 24.28
N ARG A 204 30.38 11.86 24.28
CA ARG A 204 30.90 13.19 24.70
C ARG A 204 31.01 13.40 26.20
N ILE A 205 30.43 12.51 27.01
CA ILE A 205 30.55 12.55 28.48
C ILE A 205 31.77 11.71 28.93
N LEU A 206 32.37 10.95 28.01
CA LEU A 206 33.52 10.08 28.26
C LEU A 206 34.85 10.65 27.72
N GLU A 207 34.86 11.91 27.23
CA GLU A 207 36.05 12.71 26.91
C GLU A 207 36.21 13.86 27.93
#